data_AF-A0A2T5MDR7-F1
#
_entry.id   AF-A0A2T5MDR7-F1
#
_cell.length_a   1.000
_cell.length_b   1.000
_cell.length_c   1.000
_cell.angle_alpha   90.00
_cell.angle_beta   90.00
_cell.angle_gamma   90.00
#
_symmetry.space_group_name_H-M   'P 1'
#
loop_
_entity.id
_entity.type
_entity.pdbx_description
1 polymer ?
#
loop_
_entity_poly.entity_id
_entity_poly.type
_entity_poly.pdbx_seq_one_letter_code
_entity_poly.pdbx_strand_id
1 'polypeptide(L)'
;MRRFRELIEGRGGMLLPLALIFLVVISALAVVRTKHENRVLVNQLNGMRSEKERLNMEWAQLQLEEATLSHHARVEKNAREQLGMTEPHDYVVVSSKP
;
A
#
# COMPACT_ATOMS: atom_id res chain seq x y z
N MET A 1 -42.88 32.63 -4.66
CA MET A 1 -43.22 31.29 -4.11
C MET A 1 -44.66 30.84 -4.40
N ARG A 2 -45.69 31.72 -4.47
CA ARG A 2 -47.09 31.30 -4.72
C ARG A 2 -47.36 30.75 -6.14
N ARG A 3 -46.69 31.28 -7.18
CA ARG A 3 -46.84 30.84 -8.59
C ARG A 3 -46.36 29.41 -8.89
N PHE A 4 -45.46 28.86 -8.08
CA PHE A 4 -45.00 27.47 -8.26
C PHE A 4 -46.07 26.45 -7.83
N ARG A 5 -46.98 26.88 -6.95
CA ARG A 5 -48.08 26.06 -6.42
C ARG A 5 -49.23 25.91 -7.44
N GLU A 6 -49.51 26.98 -8.19
CA GLU A 6 -50.57 27.02 -9.21
C GLU A 6 -50.27 26.10 -10.41
N LEU A 7 -48.99 25.83 -10.72
CA LEU A 7 -48.59 24.84 -11.73
C LEU A 7 -48.78 23.38 -11.28
N ILE A 8 -48.90 23.15 -9.97
CA ILE A 8 -48.96 21.81 -9.36
C ILE A 8 -50.42 21.37 -9.10
N GLU A 9 -51.39 22.29 -9.12
CA GLU A 9 -52.78 22.05 -8.72
C GLU A 9 -53.66 21.30 -9.75
N GLY A 10 -53.20 21.14 -11.00
CA GLY A 10 -53.83 20.22 -11.95
C GLY A 10 -53.42 18.76 -11.67
N ARG A 11 -54.25 17.76 -12.03
CA ARG A 11 -53.93 16.32 -11.86
C ARG A 11 -52.52 15.91 -12.36
N GLY A 12 -51.94 16.63 -13.32
CA GLY A 12 -50.56 16.41 -13.79
C GLY A 12 -49.45 17.02 -12.91
N GLY A 13 -49.79 17.97 -12.04
CA GLY A 13 -48.85 18.68 -11.19
C GLY A 13 -48.35 17.87 -9.99
N MET A 14 -49.14 16.92 -9.47
CA MET A 14 -48.70 15.96 -8.44
C MET A 14 -47.80 14.85 -9.01
N LEU A 15 -47.83 14.58 -10.32
CA LEU A 15 -46.99 13.56 -10.94
C LEU A 15 -45.52 14.00 -11.00
N LEU A 16 -45.25 15.29 -11.20
CA LEU A 16 -43.90 15.84 -11.26
C LEU A 16 -43.10 15.63 -9.96
N PRO A 17 -43.57 16.04 -8.76
CA PRO A 17 -42.84 15.80 -7.52
C PRO A 17 -42.72 14.30 -7.21
N LEU A 18 -43.73 13.49 -7.56
CA LEU A 18 -43.67 12.05 -7.35
C LEU A 18 -42.60 11.39 -8.23
N ALA A 19 -42.49 11.80 -9.49
CA ALA A 19 -41.44 11.35 -10.39
C ALA A 19 -40.04 11.77 -9.92
N LEU A 20 -39.89 12.99 -9.40
CA LEU A 20 -38.63 13.46 -8.82
C LEU A 20 -38.22 12.66 -7.58
N ILE A 21 -39.17 12.36 -6.68
CA ILE A 21 -38.92 11.49 -5.52
C ILE A 21 -38.45 10.12 -6.00
N PHE A 22 -39.12 9.54 -7.00
CA PHE A 22 -38.74 8.24 -7.54
C PHE A 22 -37.34 8.25 -8.15
N LEU A 23 -37.00 9.31 -8.90
CA LEU A 23 -35.66 9.50 -9.47
C LEU A 23 -34.58 9.58 -8.37
N VAL A 24 -34.86 10.30 -7.29
CA VAL A 24 -33.95 10.43 -6.15
C VAL A 24 -33.76 9.10 -5.44
N VAL A 25 -34.84 8.33 -5.24
CA VAL A 25 -34.77 6.99 -4.64
C VAL A 25 -33.94 6.04 -5.51
N ILE A 26 -34.15 6.04 -6.83
CA ILE A 26 -33.35 5.23 -7.75
C ILE A 26 -31.86 5.62 -7.68
N SER A 27 -31.57 6.92 -7.67
CA SER A 27 -30.19 7.43 -7.55
C SER A 27 -29.55 6.98 -6.24
N ALA A 28 -30.27 7.09 -5.11
CA ALA A 28 -29.79 6.64 -3.82
C ALA A 28 -29.48 5.13 -3.81
N LEU A 29 -30.36 4.30 -4.36
CA LEU A 29 -30.14 2.85 -4.48
C LEU A 29 -28.94 2.53 -5.38
N ALA A 30 -28.78 3.24 -6.50
CA ALA A 30 -27.65 3.08 -7.40
C ALA A 30 -26.32 3.41 -6.71
N VAL A 31 -26.26 4.48 -5.92
CA VAL A 31 -25.08 4.86 -5.12
C VAL A 31 -24.75 3.80 -4.08
N VAL A 32 -25.75 3.30 -3.35
CA VAL A 32 -25.55 2.24 -2.35
C VAL A 32 -25.00 0.97 -2.99
N ARG A 33 -25.55 0.57 -4.15
CA ARG A 33 -25.06 -0.58 -4.91
C ARG A 33 -23.61 -0.40 -5.33
N THR A 34 -23.27 0.75 -5.92
CA THR A 34 -21.89 1.07 -6.33
C THR A 34 -20.93 1.06 -5.15
N LYS A 35 -21.36 1.54 -3.97
CA LYS A 35 -20.54 1.54 -2.76
C LYS A 35 -20.31 0.13 -2.20
N HIS A 36 -21.31 -0.74 -2.29
CA HIS A 36 -21.17 -2.14 -1.88
C HIS A 36 -20.16 -2.88 -2.74
N GLU A 37 -20.27 -2.79 -4.06
CA GLU A 37 -19.32 -3.38 -5.01
C GLU A 37 -17.91 -2.83 -4.80
N ASN A 38 -17.78 -1.50 -4.59
CA ASN A 38 -16.50 -0.88 -4.27
C ASN A 38 -15.85 -1.50 -3.04
N ARG A 39 -16.62 -1.73 -1.97
CA ARG A 39 -16.08 -2.28 -0.73
C ARG A 39 -15.51 -3.69 -0.92
N VAL A 40 -16.15 -4.51 -1.75
CA VAL A 40 -15.67 -5.86 -2.06
C VAL A 40 -14.35 -5.80 -2.86
N LEU A 41 -14.31 -4.99 -3.91
CA LEU A 41 -13.12 -4.83 -4.76
C LEU A 41 -11.93 -4.26 -3.98
N VAL A 42 -12.18 -3.25 -3.13
CA VAL A 42 -11.15 -2.65 -2.27
C VAL A 42 -10.61 -3.67 -1.27
N ASN A 43 -11.47 -4.51 -0.68
CA ASN A 43 -11.01 -5.55 0.24
C ASN A 43 -10.09 -6.56 -0.45
N GLN A 44 -10.42 -7.02 -1.66
CA GLN A 44 -9.57 -7.93 -2.43
C GLN A 44 -8.22 -7.31 -2.75
N LEU A 45 -8.23 -6.05 -3.20
CA LEU A 45 -7.02 -5.30 -3.52
C LEU A 45 -6.15 -5.07 -2.28
N ASN A 46 -6.75 -4.79 -1.12
CA ASN A 46 -6.01 -4.67 0.14
C ASN A 46 -5.38 -5.99 0.56
N GLY A 47 -6.06 -7.12 0.35
CA GLY A 47 -5.50 -8.45 0.63
C GLY A 47 -4.23 -8.73 -0.19
N MET A 48 -4.29 -8.49 -1.51
CA MET A 48 -3.12 -8.66 -2.39
C MET A 48 -1.97 -7.70 -2.03
N ARG A 49 -2.29 -6.46 -1.64
CA ARG A 49 -1.28 -5.49 -1.18
C ARG A 49 -0.58 -5.94 0.10
N SER A 50 -1.35 -6.43 1.07
CA SER A 50 -0.80 -6.93 2.33
C SER A 50 0.16 -8.10 2.11
N GLU A 51 -0.18 -9.02 1.19
CA GLU A 51 0.72 -10.12 0.87
C GLU A 51 2.01 -9.63 0.18
N LYS A 52 1.89 -8.70 -0.77
CA LYS A 52 3.06 -8.05 -1.38
C LYS A 52 3.95 -7.38 -0.34
N GLU A 53 3.37 -6.66 0.62
CA GLU A 53 4.11 -6.00 1.70
C GLU A 53 4.84 -7.02 2.58
N ARG A 54 4.20 -8.15 2.90
CA ARG A 54 4.83 -9.26 3.64
C ARG A 54 6.06 -9.79 2.90
N LEU A 55 5.92 -10.13 1.61
CA LEU A 55 7.05 -10.62 0.81
C LEU A 55 8.17 -9.58 0.69
N ASN A 56 7.84 -8.30 0.55
CA ASN A 56 8.84 -7.24 0.47
C ASN A 56 9.63 -7.11 1.78
N MET A 57 8.98 -7.26 2.94
CA MET A 57 9.67 -7.25 4.23
C MET A 57 10.61 -8.46 4.36
N GLU A 58 10.13 -9.65 4.01
CA GLU A 58 10.96 -10.87 4.02
C GLU A 58 12.16 -10.73 3.08
N TRP A 59 11.94 -10.20 1.88
CA TRP A 59 13.03 -9.95 0.93
C TRP A 59 14.03 -8.93 1.49
N ALA A 60 13.56 -7.83 2.09
CA ALA A 60 14.45 -6.84 2.70
C ALA A 60 15.28 -7.44 3.85
N GLN A 61 14.68 -8.33 4.66
CA GLN A 61 15.40 -9.05 5.70
C GLN A 61 16.48 -9.96 5.10
N LEU A 62 16.15 -10.76 4.08
CA LEU A 62 17.10 -11.64 3.41
C LEU A 62 18.28 -10.85 2.81
N GLN A 63 18.02 -9.68 2.23
CA GLN A 63 19.08 -8.81 1.71
C GLN A 63 20.03 -8.33 2.83
N LEU A 64 19.51 -8.05 4.03
CA LEU A 64 20.34 -7.67 5.18
C LEU A 64 21.18 -8.86 5.68
N GLU A 65 20.61 -10.05 5.71
CA GLU A 65 21.33 -11.29 6.03
C GLU A 65 22.46 -11.55 5.01
N GLU A 66 22.21 -11.40 3.71
CA GLU A 66 23.21 -11.56 2.66
C GLU A 66 24.30 -10.47 2.70
N ALA A 67 23.93 -9.22 2.97
CA ALA A 67 24.89 -8.14 3.14
C ALA A 67 25.87 -8.41 4.30
N THR A 68 25.36 -8.98 5.40
CA THR A 68 26.17 -9.34 6.57
C THR A 68 27.12 -10.50 6.26
N LEU A 69 26.67 -11.50 5.50
CA LEU A 69 27.47 -12.67 5.14
C LEU A 69 28.49 -12.39 4.02
N SER A 70 28.12 -11.59 3.01
CA SER A 70 28.96 -11.39 1.82
C SER A 70 30.20 -10.52 2.07
N HIS A 71 30.09 -9.49 2.93
CA HIS A 71 31.18 -8.57 3.21
C HIS A 71 32.23 -9.16 4.16
N HIS A 72 31.81 -9.85 5.22
CA HIS A 72 32.73 -10.38 6.22
C HIS A 72 33.28 -11.76 5.83
N ALA A 73 32.42 -12.70 5.42
CA ALA A 73 32.85 -14.09 5.26
C ALA A 73 33.79 -14.30 4.08
N ARG A 74 33.62 -13.56 2.96
CA ARG A 74 34.50 -13.70 1.78
C ARG A 74 35.88 -13.09 2.00
N VAL A 75 35.95 -11.93 2.64
CA VAL A 75 37.22 -11.23 2.88
C VAL A 75 38.03 -11.98 3.93
N GLU A 76 37.40 -12.40 5.03
CA GLU A 76 38.06 -13.14 6.09
C GLU A 76 38.56 -14.51 5.63
N LYS A 77 37.74 -15.25 4.87
CA LYS A 77 38.15 -16.55 4.33
C LYS A 77 39.34 -16.40 3.38
N ASN A 78 39.31 -15.45 2.46
CA ASN A 78 40.45 -15.21 1.57
C ASN A 78 41.69 -14.73 2.34
N ALA A 79 41.53 -13.91 3.38
CA ALA A 79 42.64 -13.46 4.23
C ALA A 79 43.29 -14.60 5.01
N ARG A 80 42.51 -15.53 5.59
CA ARG A 80 43.05 -16.69 6.31
C ARG A 80 43.62 -17.75 5.38
N GLU A 81 42.89 -18.13 4.32
CA GLU A 81 43.26 -19.26 3.47
C GLU A 81 44.30 -18.91 2.40
N GLN A 82 44.18 -17.75 1.74
CA GLN A 82 45.11 -17.38 0.66
C GLN A 82 46.28 -16.53 1.15
N LEU A 83 46.07 -15.70 2.17
CA LEU A 83 47.09 -14.79 2.70
C LEU A 83 47.70 -15.28 4.02
N GLY A 84 47.20 -16.38 4.60
CA GLY A 84 47.73 -16.94 5.85
C GLY A 84 47.60 -16.00 7.06
N MET A 85 46.69 -15.02 7.00
CA MET A 85 46.57 -14.00 8.03
C MET A 85 45.98 -14.59 9.32
N THR A 86 46.73 -14.43 10.42
CA THR A 86 46.29 -14.72 11.80
C THR A 86 46.03 -13.39 12.51
N GLU A 87 45.10 -13.39 13.45
CA GLU A 87 44.79 -12.22 14.27
C GLU A 87 46.03 -11.82 15.10
N PRO A 88 46.59 -10.61 14.93
CA PRO A 88 47.78 -10.20 15.64
C PRO A 88 47.49 -10.01 17.14
N HIS A 89 48.34 -10.54 18.01
CA HIS A 89 48.20 -10.39 19.46
C HIS A 89 48.57 -9.00 19.99
N ASP A 90 49.21 -8.16 19.18
CA ASP A 90 49.69 -6.84 19.57
C ASP A 90 49.60 -5.87 18.38
N TYR A 91 49.16 -4.64 18.61
CA TYR A 91 48.91 -3.66 17.55
C TYR A 91 49.94 -2.53 17.59
N VAL A 92 50.67 -2.34 16.48
CA VAL A 92 51.59 -1.22 16.30
C VAL A 92 51.00 -0.25 15.29
N VAL A 93 50.57 0.91 15.77
CA VAL A 93 50.07 1.99 14.91
C VAL A 93 51.28 2.72 14.32
N VAL A 94 51.59 2.44 13.05
CA VAL A 94 52.59 3.21 12.31
C VAL A 94 51.90 4.46 11.74
N SER A 95 52.12 5.60 12.40
CA SER A 95 51.72 6.90 11.86
C SER A 95 52.63 7.26 10.69
N SER A 96 52.13 7.14 9.46
CA SER A 96 52.84 7.67 8.29
C SER A 96 52.75 9.19 8.32
N LYS A 97 53.84 9.84 8.71
CA LYS A 97 54.03 11.29 8.57
C LYS A 97 54.14 11.62 7.06
N PRO A 98 53.48 12.70 6.59
CA PRO A 98 53.28 13.00 5.16
C PRO A 98 54.57 13.19 4.36
#